data_AF-A0A2V4BXM4-F1
#
_entry.id   AF-A0A2V4BXM4-F1
#
_cell.length_a   1.000
_cell.length_b   1.000
_cell.length_c   1.000
_cell.angle_alpha   90.00
_cell.angle_beta   90.00
_cell.angle_gamma   90.00
#
_symmetry.space_group_name_H-M   'P 1'
#
loop_
_entity.id
_entity.type
_entity.pdbx_description
1 polymer ?
#
loop_
_entity_poly.entity_id
_entity_poly.type
_entity_poly.pdbx_seq_one_letter_code
_entity_poly.pdbx_strand_id
1 'polypeptide(L)'
;MEIETILVEIIKILEKEEPKNENLIQLCKNCKGGNWESKAHFRFVNPNNANQPNSEWQFQDNIIIEHNEIGTIVIDLLKNNKIGGIELLNQLK
;
A
#
# COMPACT_ATOMS: atom_id res chain seq x y z
N MET A 1 -4.39 11.80 -9.10
CA MET A 1 -5.15 11.30 -7.94
C MET A 1 -4.26 11.49 -6.73
N GLU A 2 -4.76 12.11 -5.68
CA GLU A 2 -3.99 12.33 -4.46
C GLU A 2 -3.91 11.02 -3.66
N ILE A 3 -2.74 10.68 -3.12
CA ILE A 3 -2.56 9.43 -2.37
C ILE A 3 -3.46 9.36 -1.13
N GLU A 4 -3.76 10.51 -0.52
CA GLU A 4 -4.64 10.60 0.64
C GLU A 4 -6.06 10.11 0.29
N THR A 5 -6.56 10.47 -0.89
CA THR A 5 -7.86 9.97 -1.39
C THR A 5 -7.83 8.47 -1.60
N ILE A 6 -6.74 7.94 -2.17
CA ILE A 6 -6.59 6.50 -2.43
C ILE A 6 -6.53 5.73 -1.10
N LEU A 7 -5.76 6.21 -0.13
CA LEU A 7 -5.66 5.59 1.20
C LEU A 7 -7.00 5.55 1.92
N VAL A 8 -7.78 6.64 1.87
CA VAL A 8 -9.14 6.66 2.45
C VAL A 8 -10.01 5.57 1.82
N GLU A 9 -9.94 5.40 0.50
CA GLU A 9 -10.76 4.40 -0.19
C GLU A 9 -10.30 2.97 0.11
N ILE A 10 -8.97 2.73 0.12
CA ILE A 10 -8.39 1.44 0.52
C ILE A 10 -8.82 1.08 1.95
N ILE A 11 -8.77 2.03 2.89
CA ILE A 11 -9.19 1.80 4.28
C ILE A 11 -10.67 1.39 4.32
N LYS A 12 -11.56 2.05 3.58
CA LYS A 12 -12.98 1.66 3.52
C LYS A 12 -13.17 0.26 2.95
N ILE A 13 -12.44 -0.07 1.88
CA ILE A 13 -12.49 -1.39 1.26
C ILE A 13 -12.04 -2.45 2.27
N LEU A 14 -10.93 -2.21 2.97
CA LEU A 14 -10.43 -3.11 4.01
C LEU A 14 -11.41 -3.25 5.18
N GLU A 15 -12.00 -2.16 5.65
CA GLU A 15 -13.00 -2.20 6.74
C GLU A 15 -14.26 -2.98 6.33
N LYS A 16 -14.59 -3.01 5.03
CA LYS A 16 -15.78 -3.71 4.51
C LYS A 16 -15.51 -5.18 4.18
N GLU A 17 -14.45 -5.44 3.41
CA GLU A 17 -14.17 -6.76 2.82
C GLU A 17 -13.25 -7.60 3.72
N GLU A 18 -12.36 -6.96 4.49
CA GLU A 18 -11.41 -7.63 5.41
C GLU A 18 -11.41 -7.02 6.84
N PRO A 19 -12.57 -6.90 7.52
CA PRO A 19 -12.66 -6.24 8.83
C PRO A 19 -11.79 -6.87 9.92
N LYS A 20 -11.41 -8.16 9.77
CA LYS A 20 -10.57 -8.87 10.72
C LYS A 20 -9.09 -8.48 10.63
N ASN A 21 -8.70 -7.77 9.57
CA ASN A 21 -7.33 -7.35 9.33
C ASN A 21 -7.05 -5.96 9.94
N GLU A 22 -7.39 -5.81 11.23
CA GLU A 22 -7.30 -4.54 11.96
C GLU A 22 -5.90 -3.92 11.91
N ASN A 23 -4.86 -4.77 11.94
CA ASN A 23 -3.48 -4.33 11.86
C ASN A 23 -3.20 -3.63 10.52
N LEU A 24 -3.62 -4.21 9.40
CA LEU A 24 -3.43 -3.60 8.08
C LEU A 24 -4.16 -2.25 7.98
N ILE A 25 -5.40 -2.19 8.45
CA ILE A 25 -6.19 -0.95 8.49
C ILE A 25 -5.43 0.12 9.28
N GLN A 26 -4.87 -0.24 10.43
CA GLN A 26 -4.11 0.71 11.26
C GLN A 26 -2.80 1.15 10.59
N LEU A 27 -2.12 0.25 9.87
CA LEU A 27 -0.93 0.59 9.10
C LEU A 27 -1.25 1.59 7.99
N CYS A 28 -2.32 1.35 7.22
CA CYS A 28 -2.79 2.30 6.19
C CYS A 28 -3.15 3.66 6.79
N LYS A 29 -3.82 3.70 7.95
CA LYS A 29 -4.15 4.95 8.67
C LYS A 29 -2.91 5.74 9.13
N ASN A 30 -1.79 5.05 9.36
CA ASN A 30 -0.54 5.66 9.80
C ASN A 30 0.36 6.12 8.64
N CYS A 31 0.08 5.68 7.41
CA CYS A 31 0.80 6.12 6.22
C CYS A 31 0.56 7.61 5.96
N LYS A 32 1.66 8.37 5.79
CA LYS A 32 1.63 9.80 5.46
C LYS A 32 2.78 10.14 4.53
N GLY A 33 2.55 11.09 3.62
CA GLY A 33 3.55 11.51 2.64
C GLY A 33 3.95 10.37 1.71
N GLY A 34 5.14 10.48 1.12
CA GLY A 34 5.66 9.54 0.13
C GLY A 34 5.71 10.13 -1.28
N ASN A 35 6.05 9.30 -2.26
CA ASN A 35 6.24 9.75 -3.64
C ASN A 35 5.67 8.74 -4.63
N TRP A 36 5.06 9.26 -5.69
CA TRP A 36 4.77 8.47 -6.88
C TRP A 36 6.08 8.11 -7.58
N GLU A 37 6.34 6.82 -7.73
CA GLU A 37 7.39 6.31 -8.61
C GLU A 37 6.90 6.26 -10.06
N SER A 38 5.62 5.94 -10.24
CA SER A 38 4.97 5.88 -11.54
C SER A 38 3.53 6.38 -11.44
N LYS A 39 2.72 6.24 -12.50
CA LYS A 39 1.28 6.55 -12.44
C LYS A 39 0.48 5.56 -11.60
N ALA A 40 1.05 4.38 -11.33
CA ALA A 40 0.37 3.28 -10.67
C ALA A 40 1.04 2.86 -9.36
N HIS A 41 2.28 3.29 -9.09
CA HIS A 41 3.03 2.89 -7.90
C HIS A 41 3.37 4.10 -7.03
N PHE A 42 2.85 4.10 -5.80
CA PHE A 42 3.17 5.08 -4.77
C PHE A 42 3.98 4.43 -3.66
N ARG A 43 5.06 5.09 -3.23
CA ARG A 43 5.95 4.57 -2.18
C ARG A 43 5.95 5.46 -0.95
N PHE A 44 5.90 4.84 0.22
CA PHE A 44 5.99 5.50 1.51
C PHE A 44 7.40 5.50 2.09
N VAL A 45 8.27 4.62 1.61
CA VAL A 45 9.67 4.49 2.07
C VAL A 45 10.66 4.56 0.90
N ASN A 46 11.93 4.75 1.23
CA ASN A 46 13.01 4.76 0.24
C ASN A 46 13.25 3.35 -0.34
N PRO A 47 13.14 3.16 -1.67
CA PRO A 47 13.37 1.87 -2.34
C PRO A 47 14.85 1.45 -2.42
N ASN A 48 15.78 2.38 -2.16
CA ASN A 48 17.19 2.18 -2.51
C ASN A 48 17.79 1.02 -1.73
N ASN A 49 18.51 0.15 -2.45
CA ASN A 49 19.14 -1.04 -1.89
C ASN A 49 18.14 -1.96 -1.16
N ALA A 50 16.95 -2.16 -1.74
CA ALA A 50 15.94 -3.04 -1.18
C ALA A 50 16.52 -4.38 -0.70
N ASN A 51 16.10 -4.81 0.49
CA ASN A 51 16.52 -6.03 1.19
C ASN A 51 18.01 -6.11 1.59
N GLN A 52 18.84 -5.09 1.31
CA GLN A 52 20.18 -4.98 1.89
C GLN A 52 20.11 -4.52 3.36
N PRO A 53 21.11 -4.84 4.20
CA PRO A 53 21.16 -4.33 5.57
C PRO A 53 21.02 -2.80 5.61
N ASN A 54 20.25 -2.30 6.58
CA ASN A 54 19.96 -0.87 6.81
C ASN A 54 19.13 -0.16 5.72
N SER A 55 18.59 -0.87 4.72
CA SER A 55 17.62 -0.25 3.81
C SER A 55 16.24 -0.15 4.44
N GLU A 56 15.47 0.86 4.05
CA GLU A 56 14.09 1.03 4.51
C GLU A 56 13.16 -0.01 3.90
N TRP A 57 13.38 -0.34 2.62
CA TRP A 57 12.62 -1.35 1.90
C TRP A 57 13.10 -2.75 2.26
N GLN A 58 12.51 -3.31 3.31
CA GLN A 58 12.72 -4.68 3.76
C GLN A 58 11.46 -5.48 3.48
N PHE A 59 11.34 -6.05 2.29
CA PHE A 59 10.13 -6.76 1.87
C PHE A 59 9.81 -7.93 2.82
N GLN A 60 8.53 -8.09 3.15
CA GLN A 60 8.02 -9.20 3.93
C GLN A 60 6.96 -9.96 3.14
N ASP A 61 5.92 -9.27 2.67
CA ASP A 61 4.79 -9.86 1.98
C ASP A 61 4.03 -8.81 1.16
N ASN A 62 3.02 -9.22 0.40
CA ASN A 62 2.07 -8.31 -0.22
C ASN A 62 0.63 -8.73 0.07
N ILE A 63 -0.25 -7.73 0.20
CA ILE A 63 -1.69 -7.95 0.28
C ILE A 63 -2.31 -7.50 -1.03
N ILE A 64 -3.07 -8.39 -1.65
CA ILE A 64 -3.74 -8.15 -2.93
C ILE A 64 -5.23 -8.06 -2.67
N ILE A 65 -5.83 -6.95 -3.08
CA ILE A 65 -7.25 -6.67 -2.93
C ILE A 65 -7.83 -6.44 -4.33
N GLU A 66 -8.81 -7.23 -4.71
CA GLU A 66 -9.54 -7.04 -5.96
C GLU A 66 -10.75 -6.13 -5.72
N HIS A 67 -10.84 -5.01 -6.44
CA HIS A 67 -11.97 -4.09 -6.33
C HIS A 67 -12.55 -3.75 -7.71
N ASN A 68 -13.89 -3.82 -7.81
CA ASN A 68 -14.59 -3.68 -9.09
C ASN A 68 -14.41 -2.32 -9.77
N GLU A 69 -14.16 -1.26 -9.02
CA GLU A 69 -14.03 0.11 -9.56
C GLU A 69 -12.58 0.59 -9.65
N ILE A 70 -11.71 0.12 -8.74
CA ILE A 70 -10.32 0.59 -8.64
C ILE A 70 -9.38 -0.35 -9.39
N GLY A 71 -9.81 -1.59 -9.63
CA GLY A 71 -8.98 -2.68 -10.13
C GLY A 71 -8.28 -3.40 -8.99
N THR A 72 -7.13 -3.96 -9.28
CA THR A 72 -6.33 -4.73 -8.34
C THR A 72 -5.42 -3.78 -7.55
N ILE A 73 -5.52 -3.82 -6.24
CA ILE A 73 -4.72 -3.01 -5.31
C ILE A 73 -3.71 -3.95 -4.65
N VAL A 74 -2.43 -3.65 -4.80
CA VAL A 74 -1.35 -4.39 -4.12
C VAL A 74 -0.74 -3.48 -3.06
N ILE A 75 -0.69 -3.95 -1.82
CA ILE A 75 -0.09 -3.25 -0.69
C ILE A 75 1.15 -4.02 -0.26
N ASP A 76 2.32 -3.40 -0.39
CA ASP A 76 3.57 -4.01 0.03
C ASP A 76 3.75 -3.89 1.53
N LEU A 77 3.84 -5.03 2.21
CA LEU A 77 4.19 -5.13 3.60
C LEU A 77 5.69 -5.34 3.74
N LEU A 78 6.30 -4.46 4.52
CA LEU A 78 7.69 -4.53 4.90
C LEU A 78 7.82 -5.05 6.33
N LYS A 79 9.01 -5.56 6.66
CA LYS A 79 9.39 -5.94 8.02
C LYS A 79 9.15 -4.79 9.00
N ASN A 80 8.90 -5.15 10.25
CA ASN A 80 8.63 -4.21 11.35
C ASN A 80 7.33 -3.42 11.14
N ASN A 81 6.30 -4.03 10.54
CA ASN A 81 4.96 -3.46 10.38
C ASN A 81 4.99 -2.11 9.67
N LYS A 82 5.61 -2.06 8.49
CA LYS A 82 5.62 -0.86 7.63
C LYS A 82 4.96 -1.19 6.30
N ILE A 83 4.28 -0.21 5.72
CA ILE A 83 3.84 -0.28 4.33
C ILE A 83 4.95 0.33 3.46
N GLY A 84 5.40 -0.41 2.45
CA GLY A 84 6.44 0.02 1.53
C GLY A 84 5.87 0.89 0.41
N GLY A 85 4.84 0.37 -0.24
CA GLY A 85 4.17 1.02 -1.34
C GLY A 85 2.77 0.46 -1.57
N ILE A 86 2.04 1.15 -2.44
CA ILE A 86 0.75 0.73 -2.97
C ILE A 86 0.85 0.78 -4.49
N GLU A 87 0.52 -0.33 -5.13
CA GLU A 87 0.39 -0.43 -6.58
C GLU A 87 -1.09 -0.59 -6.97
N LEU A 88 -1.51 0.19 -7.96
CA LEU A 88 -2.83 0.11 -8.58
C LEU A 88 -2.69 -0.56 -9.95
N LEU A 89 -2.90 -1.87 -9.98
CA LEU A 89 -2.83 -2.68 -11.19
C LEU A 89 -4.22 -2.72 -11.86
N ASN A 90 -4.24 -2.71 -13.19
CA ASN A 90 -5.47 -2.83 -13.98
C ASN A 90 -6.60 -1.86 -13.57
N GLN A 91 -6.28 -0.56 -13.44
CA GLN A 91 -7.32 0.46 -13.26
C GLN A 91 -8.38 0.29 -14.36
N LEU A 92 -9.58 -0.15 -13.96
CA LEU A 92 -10.72 -0.19 -14.86
C LEU A 92 -11.11 1.27 -15.11
N LYS A 93 -10.94 1.70 -16.36
CA LYS A 93 -11.22 3.07 -16.81
C LYS A 93 -12.68 3.46 -16.58
#